data_AF-A0A9D7GN94-F1
#
_entry.id   AF-A0A9D7GN94-F1
#
_cell.length_a   1.000
_cell.length_b   1.000
_cell.length_c   1.000
_cell.angle_alpha   90.00
_cell.angle_beta   90.00
_cell.angle_gamma   90.00
#
_symmetry.space_group_name_H-M   'P 1'
#
loop_
_entity.id
_entity.type
_entity.pdbx_description
1 polymer ?
#
loop_
_entity_poly.entity_id
_entity_poly.type
_entity_poly.pdbx_seq_one_letter_code
_entity_poly.pdbx_strand_id
1 'polypeptide(L)'
;MKTKFITIILAQFFCATFLFAQTPATPTTPLTPATPAQPDNATVKFPEASQYANTNLSYTIIDAPNNTFGYDIYSSGKLTIHQTSKPGLPGNEGFKTKDDAIKVAEMVMYKIRRGEMPPTVTVEEMKELGVME
;
A
#
# COMPACT_ATOMS: atom_id res chain seq x y z
N MET A 1 5.37 -29.03 43.11
CA MET A 1 5.65 -28.58 44.50
C MET A 1 6.76 -27.55 44.47
N LYS A 2 6.67 -26.48 45.29
CA LYS A 2 7.73 -25.81 46.10
C LYS A 2 9.13 -25.67 45.44
N THR A 3 9.85 -24.55 45.41
CA THR A 3 9.93 -23.34 46.27
C THR A 3 10.90 -22.35 45.56
N LYS A 4 11.07 -21.05 45.86
CA LYS A 4 10.70 -20.17 47.00
C LYS A 4 10.26 -18.78 46.50
N PHE A 5 9.51 -18.05 47.32
CA PHE A 5 9.56 -16.58 47.42
C PHE A 5 10.65 -16.17 48.43
N ILE A 6 11.33 -15.03 48.27
CA ILE A 6 12.23 -14.30 49.21
C ILE A 6 12.96 -13.20 48.38
N THR A 7 13.16 -11.93 48.77
CA THR A 7 12.69 -11.14 49.92
C THR A 7 12.75 -9.63 49.59
N ILE A 8 11.88 -8.87 50.26
CA ILE A 8 11.76 -7.40 50.31
C ILE A 8 13.08 -6.69 50.68
N ILE A 9 13.42 -5.56 50.03
CA ILE A 9 14.02 -4.39 50.73
C ILE A 9 13.30 -3.10 50.31
N LEU A 10 12.79 -2.41 51.32
CA LEU A 10 12.23 -1.06 51.30
C LEU A 10 13.36 -0.05 51.46
N ALA A 11 13.45 0.97 50.60
CA ALA A 11 14.33 2.12 50.80
C ALA A 11 13.71 3.40 50.22
N GLN A 12 13.02 4.16 51.08
CA GLN A 12 12.78 5.59 50.88
C GLN A 12 13.81 6.40 51.69
N PHE A 13 13.76 7.74 51.56
CA PHE A 13 14.62 8.76 52.19
C PHE A 13 16.03 8.92 51.58
N PHE A 14 16.55 10.14 51.37
CA PHE A 14 15.93 11.48 51.29
C PHE A 14 16.91 12.47 50.62
N CYS A 15 16.38 13.54 50.03
CA CYS A 15 17.00 14.87 49.84
C CYS A 15 18.49 15.00 49.42
N ALA A 16 18.71 15.54 48.21
CA ALA A 16 19.62 16.67 48.03
C ALA A 16 19.15 17.55 46.85
N THR A 17 19.08 18.85 47.07
CA THR A 17 18.65 19.85 46.08
C THR A 17 19.70 20.07 45.00
N PHE A 18 19.32 19.97 43.71
CA PHE A 18 20.05 20.62 42.62
C PHE A 18 19.20 21.71 42.00
N LEU A 19 19.55 22.95 42.35
CA LEU A 19 19.03 24.17 41.78
C LEU A 19 19.86 24.49 40.53
N PHE A 20 19.30 24.34 39.32
CA PHE A 20 19.98 24.80 38.10
C PHE A 20 19.01 25.48 37.12
N ALA A 21 19.37 26.74 36.82
CA ALA A 21 19.07 27.55 35.64
C ALA A 21 17.69 27.40 34.95
N GLN A 22 16.92 28.49 34.99
CA GLN A 22 15.77 28.72 34.12
C GLN A 22 16.21 28.72 32.65
N THR A 23 15.69 27.79 31.84
CA THR A 23 15.66 27.95 30.38
C THR A 23 14.49 28.87 30.00
N PRO A 24 14.67 29.85 29.09
CA PRO A 24 13.59 30.74 28.69
C PRO A 24 12.44 29.95 28.05
N ALA A 25 11.21 30.39 28.34
CA ALA A 25 10.01 29.79 27.77
C ALA A 25 10.06 29.84 26.23
N THR A 26 9.89 28.70 25.58
CA THR A 26 9.52 28.65 24.17
C THR A 26 8.24 29.45 23.97
N PRO A 27 8.19 30.41 23.03
CA PRO A 27 7.00 31.21 22.82
C PRO A 27 5.84 30.32 22.35
N THR A 28 4.74 30.34 23.09
CA THR A 28 3.48 29.71 22.69
C THR A 28 3.03 30.32 21.38
N THR A 29 3.25 29.61 20.28
CA THR A 29 2.76 30.03 18.97
C THR A 29 1.25 29.77 18.93
N PRO A 30 0.40 30.75 18.61
CA PRO A 30 -1.03 30.53 18.51
C PRO A 30 -1.34 29.51 17.41
N LEU A 31 -2.28 28.60 17.68
CA LEU A 31 -2.67 27.52 16.78
C LEU A 31 -3.13 28.08 15.42
N THR A 32 -2.24 28.01 14.44
CA THR A 32 -2.54 28.26 13.04
C THR A 32 -2.74 26.91 12.36
N PRO A 33 -3.74 26.72 11.47
CA PRO A 33 -3.98 25.43 10.83
C PRO A 33 -2.74 24.93 10.10
N ALA A 34 -2.25 23.75 10.49
CA ALA A 34 -1.09 23.15 9.86
C ALA A 34 -1.43 22.74 8.43
N THR A 35 -0.98 23.54 7.47
CA THR A 35 -0.86 23.10 6.07
C THR A 35 0.07 21.88 6.04
N PRO A 36 -0.35 20.72 5.50
CA PRO A 36 0.53 19.56 5.43
C PRO A 36 1.79 19.89 4.66
N ALA A 37 2.95 19.59 5.24
CA ALA A 37 4.23 19.80 4.58
C ALA A 37 4.31 18.92 3.32
N GLN A 38 4.44 19.57 2.17
CA GLN A 38 4.63 18.92 0.88
C GLN A 38 5.98 18.18 0.86
N PRO A 39 6.02 16.86 0.60
CA PRO A 39 7.28 16.16 0.40
C PRO A 39 7.95 16.66 -0.89
N ASP A 40 9.29 16.56 -0.95
CA ASP A 40 10.09 17.15 -2.02
C ASP A 40 9.64 16.75 -3.43
N ASN A 41 9.77 17.70 -4.37
CA ASN A 41 9.37 17.60 -5.78
C ASN A 41 10.25 16.63 -6.61
N ALA A 42 10.37 15.38 -6.18
CA ALA A 42 10.65 14.27 -7.07
C ALA A 42 9.41 14.05 -7.95
N THR A 43 9.36 14.73 -9.11
CA THR A 43 8.29 14.51 -10.08
C THR A 43 8.23 13.03 -10.45
N VAL A 44 7.21 12.32 -9.96
CA VAL A 44 6.93 10.94 -10.36
C VAL A 44 6.45 10.97 -11.81
N LYS A 45 7.42 11.02 -12.73
CA LYS A 45 7.16 10.87 -14.16
C LYS A 45 6.74 9.43 -14.42
N PHE A 46 5.43 9.20 -14.46
CA PHE A 46 4.91 8.01 -15.10
C PHE A 46 5.44 7.95 -16.54
N PRO A 47 5.93 6.80 -17.02
CA PRO A 47 6.38 6.68 -18.40
C PRO A 47 5.22 7.01 -19.35
N GLU A 48 5.54 7.72 -20.43
CA GLU A 48 4.53 8.14 -21.41
C GLU A 48 3.75 6.94 -21.93
N ALA A 49 2.42 7.08 -21.97
CA ALA A 49 1.45 6.10 -22.45
C ALA A 49 1.89 5.37 -23.74
N SER A 50 2.47 6.12 -24.69
CA SER A 50 2.95 5.63 -25.99
C SER A 50 4.09 4.60 -25.90
N GLN A 51 4.84 4.56 -24.80
CA GLN A 51 5.93 3.60 -24.60
C GLN A 51 5.42 2.16 -24.46
N TYR A 52 4.19 1.98 -23.97
CA TYR A 52 3.62 0.67 -23.73
C TYR A 52 2.92 0.05 -24.94
N ALA A 53 2.52 0.85 -25.94
CA ALA A 53 1.77 0.40 -27.11
C ALA A 53 2.49 -0.70 -27.92
N ASN A 54 3.83 -0.64 -28.00
CA ASN A 54 4.67 -1.63 -28.67
C ASN A 54 5.48 -2.51 -27.70
N THR A 55 5.22 -2.42 -26.39
CA THR A 55 5.98 -3.19 -25.41
C THR A 55 5.46 -4.62 -25.30
N ASN A 56 6.38 -5.58 -25.15
CA ASN A 56 6.05 -6.96 -24.84
C ASN A 56 5.44 -7.03 -23.42
N LEU A 57 4.10 -7.11 -23.36
CA LEU A 57 3.36 -7.36 -22.13
C LEU A 57 3.10 -8.86 -21.96
N SER A 58 3.29 -9.33 -20.73
CA SER A 58 2.92 -10.69 -20.30
C SER A 58 2.35 -10.63 -18.87
N TYR A 59 1.66 -11.68 -18.45
CA TYR A 59 1.08 -11.77 -17.11
C TYR A 59 1.32 -13.15 -16.51
N THR A 60 1.24 -13.24 -15.18
CA THR A 60 1.19 -14.51 -14.45
C THR A 60 0.15 -14.44 -13.34
N ILE A 61 -0.55 -15.55 -13.09
CA ILE A 61 -1.52 -15.65 -11.99
C ILE A 61 -0.77 -16.02 -10.71
N ILE A 62 -1.05 -15.27 -9.65
CA ILE A 62 -0.45 -15.43 -8.32
C ILE A 62 -1.51 -15.87 -7.31
N ASP A 63 -1.10 -16.61 -6.28
CA ASP A 63 -1.96 -16.87 -5.14
C ASP A 63 -2.04 -15.61 -4.25
N ALA A 64 -3.23 -15.33 -3.71
CA ALA A 64 -3.54 -14.13 -2.94
C ALA A 64 -4.17 -14.51 -1.58
N PRO A 65 -4.31 -13.57 -0.63
CA PRO A 65 -4.89 -13.85 0.70
C PRO A 65 -6.26 -14.55 0.64
N ASN A 66 -6.61 -15.25 1.71
CA ASN A 66 -7.88 -15.97 1.85
C ASN A 66 -8.13 -17.08 0.79
N ASN A 67 -7.06 -17.64 0.21
CA ASN A 67 -7.12 -18.63 -0.89
C ASN A 67 -7.81 -18.07 -2.16
N THR A 68 -7.55 -16.80 -2.45
CA THR A 68 -8.00 -16.13 -3.68
C THR A 68 -6.85 -16.03 -4.68
N PHE A 69 -7.10 -15.49 -5.87
CA PHE A 69 -6.09 -15.30 -6.91
C PHE A 69 -5.92 -13.83 -7.26
N GLY A 70 -4.69 -13.46 -7.59
CA GLY A 70 -4.32 -12.16 -8.14
C GLY A 70 -3.56 -12.34 -9.47
N TYR A 71 -3.02 -11.25 -9.98
CA TYR A 71 -2.15 -11.29 -11.16
C TYR A 71 -0.98 -10.31 -11.05
N ASP A 72 0.12 -10.69 -11.69
CA ASP A 72 1.24 -9.82 -12.01
C ASP A 72 1.22 -9.51 -13.51
N ILE A 73 1.57 -8.27 -13.88
CA ILE A 73 1.80 -7.87 -15.28
C ILE A 73 3.22 -7.35 -15.43
N TYR A 74 3.91 -7.90 -16.42
CA TYR A 74 5.29 -7.59 -16.77
C TYR A 74 5.35 -6.83 -18.09
N SER A 75 6.23 -5.83 -18.15
CA SER A 75 6.48 -4.97 -19.31
C SER A 75 7.95 -5.13 -19.69
N SER A 76 8.23 -5.76 -20.83
CA SER A 76 9.59 -6.20 -21.22
C SER A 76 10.29 -7.01 -20.11
N GLY A 77 9.57 -7.91 -19.46
CA GLY A 77 10.06 -8.73 -18.34
C GLY A 77 10.16 -8.03 -16.98
N LYS A 78 9.93 -6.71 -16.90
CA LYS A 78 9.91 -5.97 -15.63
C LYS A 78 8.50 -5.96 -15.02
N LEU A 79 8.36 -6.41 -13.77
CA LEU A 79 7.11 -6.31 -13.01
C LEU A 79 6.64 -4.84 -12.97
N THR A 80 5.42 -4.62 -13.45
CA THR A 80 4.82 -3.28 -13.64
C THR A 80 3.56 -3.11 -12.81
N ILE A 81 2.75 -4.17 -12.69
CA ILE A 81 1.57 -4.22 -11.80
C ILE A 81 1.64 -5.52 -11.01
N HIS A 82 1.38 -5.42 -9.71
CA HIS A 82 1.23 -6.54 -8.78
C HIS A 82 -0.12 -6.36 -8.08
N GLN A 83 -1.11 -7.16 -8.45
CA GLN A 83 -2.50 -6.96 -8.03
C GLN A 83 -3.04 -8.21 -7.33
N THR A 84 -3.12 -8.14 -6.00
CA THR A 84 -3.61 -9.24 -5.15
C THR A 84 -5.11 -9.18 -4.84
N SER A 85 -5.74 -8.02 -5.03
CA SER A 85 -7.18 -7.80 -4.78
C SER A 85 -7.96 -7.47 -6.05
N LYS A 86 -9.29 -7.61 -6.02
CA LYS A 86 -10.17 -7.14 -7.10
C LYS A 86 -10.06 -5.61 -7.24
N PRO A 87 -9.73 -5.06 -8.43
CA PRO A 87 -9.73 -3.61 -8.64
C PRO A 87 -11.15 -3.05 -8.45
N GLY A 88 -11.31 -1.74 -8.21
CA GLY A 88 -12.62 -1.11 -8.09
C GLY A 88 -13.49 -1.49 -6.87
N LEU A 89 -13.11 -2.52 -6.10
CA LEU A 89 -13.81 -2.94 -4.88
C LEU A 89 -13.00 -2.57 -3.62
N PRO A 90 -13.68 -2.27 -2.50
CA PRO A 90 -13.04 -2.11 -1.20
C PRO A 90 -12.57 -3.46 -0.63
N GLY A 91 -11.44 -3.44 0.09
CA GLY A 91 -10.89 -4.60 0.78
C GLY A 91 -9.74 -5.30 0.03
N ASN A 92 -9.30 -6.42 0.59
CA ASN A 92 -8.07 -7.12 0.19
C ASN A 92 -8.33 -8.51 -0.44
N GLU A 93 -9.56 -8.79 -0.86
CA GLU A 93 -9.89 -10.06 -1.52
C GLU A 93 -9.54 -10.04 -3.00
N GLY A 94 -8.85 -11.08 -3.46
CA GLY A 94 -8.66 -11.36 -4.88
C GLY A 94 -9.87 -12.02 -5.54
N PHE A 95 -9.60 -12.63 -6.69
CA PHE A 95 -10.57 -13.37 -7.49
C PHE A 95 -10.82 -14.78 -6.92
N LYS A 96 -12.03 -15.30 -7.12
CA LYS A 96 -12.40 -16.65 -6.66
C LYS A 96 -11.78 -17.75 -7.51
N THR A 97 -11.56 -17.49 -8.80
CA THR A 97 -10.95 -18.43 -9.74
C THR A 97 -9.74 -17.81 -10.45
N LYS A 98 -8.86 -18.66 -10.99
CA LYS A 98 -7.74 -18.20 -11.81
C LYS A 98 -8.22 -17.60 -13.14
N ASP A 99 -9.33 -18.11 -13.70
CA ASP A 99 -9.93 -17.64 -14.94
C ASP A 99 -10.41 -16.18 -14.84
N ASP A 100 -11.02 -15.82 -13.71
CA ASP A 100 -11.42 -14.45 -13.42
C ASP A 100 -10.22 -13.48 -13.36
N ALA A 101 -9.14 -13.91 -12.70
CA ALA A 101 -7.90 -13.15 -12.63
C ALA A 101 -7.22 -13.01 -14.02
N ILE A 102 -7.33 -14.02 -14.89
CA ILE A 102 -6.84 -13.97 -16.28
C ILE A 102 -7.60 -12.90 -17.07
N LYS A 103 -8.93 -12.95 -17.09
CA LYS A 103 -9.77 -11.98 -17.84
C LYS A 103 -9.46 -10.53 -17.46
N VAL A 104 -9.29 -10.24 -16.17
CA VAL A 104 -8.95 -8.88 -15.72
C VAL A 104 -7.51 -8.52 -16.04
N ALA A 105 -6.55 -9.44 -15.93
CA ALA A 105 -5.17 -9.19 -16.37
C ALA A 105 -5.09 -8.85 -17.87
N GLU A 106 -5.85 -9.56 -18.71
CA GLU A 106 -5.95 -9.28 -20.15
C GLU A 106 -6.59 -7.92 -20.45
N MET A 107 -7.67 -7.55 -19.75
CA MET A 107 -8.28 -6.22 -19.82
C MET A 107 -7.28 -5.11 -19.44
N VAL A 108 -6.50 -5.31 -18.37
CA VAL A 108 -5.47 -4.34 -17.95
C VAL A 108 -4.36 -4.24 -18.99
N MET A 109 -3.87 -5.35 -19.56
CA MET A 109 -2.90 -5.30 -20.67
C MET A 109 -3.46 -4.59 -21.91
N TYR A 110 -4.75 -4.77 -22.22
CA TYR A 110 -5.42 -4.07 -23.32
C TYR A 110 -5.44 -2.55 -23.08
N LYS A 111 -5.82 -2.11 -21.88
CA LYS A 111 -5.78 -0.69 -21.45
C LYS A 111 -4.36 -0.11 -21.53
N ILE A 112 -3.35 -0.83 -21.02
CA ILE A 112 -1.94 -0.43 -21.11
C ILE A 112 -1.49 -0.25 -22.56
N ARG A 113 -1.83 -1.18 -23.48
CA ARG A 113 -1.50 -1.05 -24.91
C ARG A 113 -2.15 0.16 -25.58
N ARG A 114 -3.31 0.60 -25.09
CA ARG A 114 -4.00 1.82 -25.53
C ARG A 114 -3.46 3.10 -24.90
N GLY A 115 -2.52 2.99 -23.96
CA GLY A 115 -1.93 4.13 -23.27
C GLY A 115 -2.71 4.62 -22.05
N GLU A 116 -3.68 3.85 -21.55
CA GLU A 116 -4.39 4.17 -20.30
C GLU A 116 -3.47 3.88 -19.10
N MET A 117 -2.76 4.90 -18.61
CA MET A 117 -1.80 4.82 -17.50
C MET A 117 -2.11 5.85 -16.41
N PRO A 118 -2.32 5.44 -15.13
CA PRO A 118 -2.45 4.05 -14.67
C PRO A 118 -3.74 3.41 -15.21
N PRO A 119 -3.72 2.11 -15.57
CA PRO A 119 -4.91 1.43 -16.05
C PRO A 119 -5.90 1.27 -14.90
N THR A 120 -7.12 1.77 -15.11
CA THR A 120 -8.23 1.64 -14.15
C THR A 120 -9.22 0.62 -14.69
N VAL A 121 -9.62 -0.33 -13.85
CA VAL A 121 -10.71 -1.27 -14.13
C VAL A 121 -11.88 -0.94 -13.21
N THR A 122 -13.06 -0.69 -13.78
CA THR A 122 -14.26 -0.33 -13.00
C THR A 122 -15.06 -1.57 -12.58
N VAL A 123 -16.07 -1.38 -11.72
CA VAL A 123 -16.97 -2.45 -11.29
C VAL A 123 -17.85 -2.93 -12.46
N GLU A 124 -18.23 -2.01 -13.33
CA GLU A 124 -19.02 -2.26 -14.55
C GLU A 124 -18.22 -3.12 -15.53
N GLU A 125 -16.95 -2.78 -15.79
CA GLU A 125 -16.06 -3.58 -16.66
C GLU A 125 -15.85 -5.01 -16.12
N MET A 126 -15.81 -5.20 -14.80
CA MET A 126 -15.75 -6.54 -14.19
C MET A 126 -17.06 -7.33 -14.31
N LYS A 127 -18.22 -6.66 -14.30
CA LYS A 127 -19.52 -7.30 -14.58
C LYS A 127 -19.63 -7.69 -16.06
N GLU A 128 -19.18 -6.83 -16.98
CA GLU A 128 -19.13 -7.11 -18.41
C GLU A 128 -18.21 -8.30 -18.75
N LEU A 129 -17.11 -8.47 -18.01
CA LEU A 129 -16.22 -9.64 -18.11
C LEU A 129 -16.78 -10.92 -17.46
N GLY A 130 -17.93 -10.85 -16.78
CA GLY A 130 -18.54 -11.97 -16.08
C GLY A 130 -17.70 -12.50 -14.91
N VAL A 131 -16.87 -11.65 -14.28
CA VAL A 131 -16.06 -12.03 -13.10
C VAL A 131 -16.72 -11.62 -11.77
N MET A 132 -17.87 -10.93 -11.84
CA MET A 132 -18.76 -10.62 -10.72
C MET A 132 -20.17 -10.27 -11.20
N GLU A 133 -21.13 -10.34 -10.28
CA GLU A 133 -22.56 -10.06 -10.49
C GLU A 133 -23.00 -8.70 -9.93
#